data_AF-A0A2R5E7I5-F1
#
_entry.id   AF-A0A2R5E7I5-F1
#
_cell.length_a   1.000
_cell.length_b   1.000
_cell.length_c   1.000
_cell.angle_alpha   90.00
_cell.angle_beta   90.00
_cell.angle_gamma   90.00
#
_symmetry.space_group_name_H-M   'P 1'
#
loop_
_entity.id
_entity.type
_entity.pdbx_description
1 polymer ?
#
loop_
_entity_poly.entity_id
_entity_poly.type
_entity_poly.pdbx_seq_one_letter_code
_entity_poly.pdbx_strand_id
1 'polypeptide(L)'
;MNTSEYLDAAQKALQVKSDNALANTLGLNRTAISHYRTGRNAFDNRTAFIIANALGIDPLEVIRDMEIQRAKDEKTRSFWMNMKPLIQHGIHASVLAATGIAIVISKAVNELALLTS
;
A
#
# COMPACT_ATOMS: atom_id res chain seq x y z
N MET A 1 10.82 0.42 -6.29
CA MET A 1 10.31 -0.82 -5.65
C MET A 1 9.58 -1.67 -6.68
N ASN A 2 9.62 -2.99 -6.55
CA ASN A 2 8.82 -3.92 -7.34
C ASN A 2 7.51 -4.29 -6.62
N THR A 3 6.64 -5.04 -7.30
CA THR A 3 5.33 -5.44 -6.75
C THR A 3 5.45 -6.20 -5.44
N SER A 4 6.38 -7.14 -5.29
CA SER A 4 6.52 -7.90 -4.05
C SER A 4 6.98 -7.02 -2.89
N GLU A 5 7.93 -6.11 -3.14
CA GLU A 5 8.43 -5.17 -2.11
C GLU A 5 7.31 -4.26 -1.59
N TYR A 6 6.43 -3.78 -2.48
CA TYR A 6 5.25 -3.02 -2.08
C TYR A 6 4.24 -3.84 -1.29
N LEU A 7 4.04 -5.12 -1.64
CA LEU A 7 3.18 -6.01 -0.86
C LEU A 7 3.76 -6.29 0.53
N ASP A 8 5.07 -6.48 0.65
CA ASP A 8 5.74 -6.64 1.95
C ASP A 8 5.64 -5.38 2.81
N ALA A 9 5.81 -4.21 2.21
CA ALA A 9 5.59 -2.93 2.89
C ALA A 9 4.15 -2.81 3.37
N ALA A 10 3.17 -3.16 2.52
CA ALA A 10 1.75 -3.09 2.87
C ALA A 10 1.38 -4.10 3.98
N GLN A 11 1.95 -5.32 3.97
CA GLN A 11 1.75 -6.28 5.06
C GLN A 11 2.25 -5.75 6.39
N LYS A 12 3.43 -5.12 6.39
CA LYS A 12 4.00 -4.50 7.59
C LYS A 12 3.15 -3.33 8.08
N ALA A 13 2.73 -2.45 7.18
CA ALA A 13 1.90 -1.28 7.51
C ALA A 13 0.53 -1.69 8.09
N LEU A 14 -0.09 -2.73 7.53
CA LEU A 14 -1.40 -3.24 7.94
C LEU A 14 -1.34 -4.32 9.03
N GLN A 15 -0.14 -4.70 9.47
CA GLN A 15 0.10 -5.72 10.49
C GLN A 15 -0.56 -7.09 10.19
N VAL A 16 -0.62 -7.47 8.92
CA VAL A 16 -1.17 -8.77 8.48
C VAL A 16 -0.06 -9.77 8.20
N LYS A 17 -0.29 -11.05 8.59
CA LYS A 17 0.74 -12.11 8.54
C LYS A 17 0.69 -13.01 7.29
N SER A 18 -0.28 -12.82 6.40
CA SER A 18 -0.44 -13.67 5.22
C SER A 18 -0.95 -12.89 4.02
N ASP A 19 -0.64 -13.42 2.83
CA ASP A 19 -1.12 -12.87 1.56
C ASP A 19 -2.64 -12.96 1.43
N ASN A 20 -3.26 -13.98 2.03
CA ASN A 20 -4.71 -14.09 2.08
C ASN A 20 -5.34 -12.99 2.95
N ALA A 21 -4.76 -12.70 4.10
CA ALA A 21 -5.21 -11.60 4.95
C ALA A 21 -5.00 -10.25 4.24
N LEU A 22 -3.85 -10.04 3.61
CA LEU A 22 -3.56 -8.84 2.82
C LEU A 22 -4.57 -8.64 1.69
N ALA A 23 -4.85 -9.69 0.90
CA ALA A 23 -5.82 -9.65 -0.19
C ALA A 23 -7.19 -9.19 0.30
N ASN A 24 -7.66 -9.79 1.40
CA ASN A 24 -8.93 -9.44 2.01
C ASN A 24 -8.94 -7.99 2.51
N THR A 25 -7.90 -7.55 3.24
CA THR A 25 -7.79 -6.20 3.79
C THR A 25 -7.75 -5.13 2.70
N LEU A 26 -7.04 -5.38 1.60
CA LEU A 26 -6.93 -4.46 0.47
C LEU A 26 -8.09 -4.56 -0.53
N GLY A 27 -9.00 -5.53 -0.38
CA GLY A 27 -10.06 -5.79 -1.35
C GLY A 27 -9.53 -6.23 -2.73
N LEU A 28 -8.42 -6.98 -2.74
CA LEU A 28 -7.77 -7.50 -3.95
C LEU A 28 -7.99 -9.00 -4.10
N ASN A 29 -7.93 -9.49 -5.34
CA ASN A 29 -8.03 -10.91 -5.63
C ASN A 29 -6.74 -11.64 -5.20
N ARG A 30 -6.87 -12.81 -4.54
CA ARG A 30 -5.73 -13.65 -4.11
C ARG A 30 -4.83 -14.08 -5.27
N THR A 31 -5.40 -14.41 -6.42
CA THR A 31 -4.65 -14.73 -7.64
C THR A 31 -3.84 -13.52 -8.09
N ALA A 32 -4.39 -12.30 -8.02
CA ALA A 32 -3.64 -11.09 -8.33
C ALA A 32 -2.44 -10.92 -7.40
N ILE A 33 -2.62 -11.10 -6.08
CA ILE A 33 -1.51 -11.10 -5.11
C ILE A 33 -0.43 -12.11 -5.49
N SER A 34 -0.79 -13.36 -5.81
CA SER A 34 0.18 -14.37 -6.24
C SER A 34 0.95 -13.97 -7.52
N HIS A 35 0.26 -13.38 -8.50
CA HIS A 35 0.89 -12.88 -9.73
C HIS A 35 1.86 -11.72 -9.44
N TYR A 36 1.52 -10.86 -8.48
CA TYR A 36 2.38 -9.76 -8.04
C TYR A 36 3.61 -10.27 -7.28
N ARG A 37 3.44 -11.27 -6.41
CA ARG A 37 4.55 -11.92 -5.68
C ARG A 37 5.57 -12.58 -6.60
N THR A 38 5.10 -13.21 -7.66
CA THR A 38 5.95 -13.88 -8.66
C THR A 38 6.51 -12.94 -9.71
N GLY A 39 6.16 -11.65 -9.67
CA GLY A 39 6.57 -10.67 -10.68
C GLY A 39 5.93 -10.91 -12.06
N ARG A 40 4.93 -11.79 -12.16
CA ARG A 40 4.26 -12.12 -13.42
C ARG A 40 3.51 -10.91 -13.98
N ASN A 41 2.90 -10.13 -13.09
CA ASN A 41 2.17 -8.92 -13.43
C ASN A 41 2.67 -7.74 -12.58
N ALA A 42 2.71 -6.54 -13.16
CA ALA A 42 2.81 -5.28 -12.42
C ALA A 42 1.41 -4.83 -11.92
N PHE A 43 1.34 -3.93 -10.94
CA PHE A 43 0.07 -3.34 -10.53
C PHE A 43 -0.54 -2.50 -11.66
N ASP A 44 -1.86 -2.56 -11.81
CA ASP A 44 -2.60 -1.56 -12.57
C ASP A 44 -2.75 -0.28 -11.74
N ASN A 45 -3.23 0.80 -12.35
CA ASN A 45 -3.33 2.10 -11.66
C ASN A 45 -4.27 2.06 -10.46
N ARG A 46 -5.35 1.26 -10.53
CA ARG A 46 -6.28 1.07 -9.41
C ARG A 46 -5.58 0.41 -8.22
N THR A 47 -4.84 -0.67 -8.46
CA THR A 47 -4.10 -1.39 -7.42
C THR A 47 -2.96 -0.53 -6.88
N ALA A 48 -2.25 0.20 -7.73
CA ALA A 48 -1.22 1.13 -7.31
C ALA A 48 -1.77 2.19 -6.33
N PHE A 49 -2.97 2.73 -6.58
CA PHE A 49 -3.63 3.65 -5.68
C PHE A 49 -4.02 3.01 -4.34
N ILE A 50 -4.55 1.78 -4.36
CA ILE A 50 -4.88 1.03 -3.13
C ILE A 50 -3.64 0.80 -2.27
N ILE A 51 -2.53 0.37 -2.89
CA ILE A 51 -1.26 0.16 -2.21
C ILE A 51 -0.71 1.47 -1.64
N ALA A 52 -0.73 2.54 -2.43
CA ALA A 52 -0.27 3.84 -1.99
C ALA A 52 -1.06 4.36 -0.79
N ASN A 53 -2.38 4.21 -0.80
CA ASN A 53 -3.25 4.56 0.32
C ASN A 53 -2.92 3.73 1.58
N ALA A 54 -2.75 2.41 1.44
CA ALA A 54 -2.36 1.55 2.55
C ALA A 54 -1.00 1.92 3.17
N LEU A 55 -0.11 2.50 2.37
CA LEU A 55 1.24 2.93 2.80
C LEU A 55 1.32 4.41 3.21
N GLY A 56 0.30 5.22 2.91
CA GLY A 56 0.32 6.66 3.13
C GLY A 56 1.32 7.42 2.24
N ILE A 57 1.57 6.92 1.03
CA ILE A 57 2.50 7.54 0.05
C ILE A 57 1.76 8.11 -1.16
N ASP A 58 2.44 8.94 -1.97
CA ASP A 58 1.86 9.47 -3.20
C ASP A 58 1.63 8.32 -4.21
N PRO A 59 0.41 8.12 -4.73
CA PRO A 59 0.11 7.10 -5.74
C PRO A 59 0.99 7.17 -6.98
N LEU A 60 1.48 8.37 -7.34
CA LEU A 60 2.37 8.55 -8.47
C LEU A 60 3.69 7.81 -8.28
N GLU A 61 4.18 7.62 -7.04
CA GLU A 61 5.39 6.84 -6.79
C GLU A 61 5.20 5.37 -7.19
N VAL A 62 4.09 4.76 -6.77
CA VAL A 62 3.78 3.37 -7.10
C VAL A 62 3.54 3.21 -8.60
N ILE A 63 2.75 4.11 -9.20
CA ILE A 63 2.46 4.09 -10.64
C ILE A 63 3.75 4.23 -11.44
N ARG A 64 4.60 5.19 -11.10
CA ARG A 64 5.89 5.40 -11.76
C ARG A 64 6.74 4.14 -11.72
N ASP A 65 6.85 3.51 -10.56
CA ASP A 65 7.66 2.30 -10.39
C ASP A 65 7.11 1.13 -11.23
N MET A 66 5.79 1.02 -11.40
CA MET A 66 5.17 0.03 -12.28
C MET A 66 5.39 0.33 -13.76
N GLU A 67 5.29 1.60 -14.16
CA GLU A 67 5.48 2.02 -15.54
C GLU A 67 6.94 1.91 -15.99
N ILE A 68 7.90 2.19 -15.10
CA ILE A 68 9.33 1.95 -15.37
C ILE A 68 9.58 0.46 -15.64
N GLN A 69 8.92 -0.44 -14.91
CA GLN A 69 9.01 -1.88 -15.13
C GLN A 69 8.36 -2.33 -16.45
N ARG A 70 7.24 -1.71 -16.83
CA ARG A 70 6.53 -2.00 -18.09
C ARG A 70 7.21 -1.41 -19.33
N ALA A 71 7.98 -0.34 -19.17
CA ALA A 71 8.60 0.37 -20.28
C ALA A 71 9.57 -0.54 -21.06
N LYS A 72 9.31 -0.68 -22.37
CA LYS A 72 10.13 -1.48 -23.29
C LYS A 72 11.23 -0.67 -23.96
N ASP A 73 11.09 0.65 -23.98
CA ASP A 73 12.03 1.59 -24.59
C ASP A 73 12.54 2.62 -23.58
N GLU A 74 13.73 3.13 -23.84
CA GLU A 74 14.43 4.04 -22.93
C GLU A 74 13.75 5.40 -22.81
N LYS A 75 13.07 5.87 -23.87
CA LYS A 75 12.39 7.16 -23.86
C LYS A 75 11.21 7.14 -22.90
N THR A 76 10.38 6.10 -22.95
CA THR A 76 9.27 5.90 -22.01
C THR A 76 9.77 5.73 -20.58
N ARG A 77 10.83 4.93 -20.38
CA ARG A 77 11.45 4.76 -19.07
C ARG A 77 11.92 6.09 -18.48
N SER A 78 12.66 6.87 -19.28
CA SER A 78 13.17 8.18 -18.91
C SER A 78 12.04 9.18 -18.60
N PHE A 79 10.94 9.15 -19.36
CA PHE A 79 9.76 9.97 -19.05
C PHE A 79 9.23 9.72 -17.64
N TRP A 80 9.04 8.45 -17.27
CA TRP A 80 8.55 8.08 -15.93
C TRP A 80 9.59 8.36 -14.84
N MET A 81 10.88 8.09 -15.07
CA MET A 81 11.94 8.40 -14.10
C MET A 81 12.00 9.89 -13.74
N ASN A 82 11.70 10.77 -14.70
CA ASN A 82 11.71 12.21 -14.47
C ASN A 82 10.43 12.74 -13.80
N MET A 83 9.38 11.92 -13.69
CA MET A 83 8.16 12.31 -12.98
C MET A 83 8.41 12.34 -11.48
N LYS A 84 8.07 13.49 -10.87
CA LYS A 84 8.19 13.71 -9.43
C LYS A 84 6.80 13.61 -8.79
N PRO A 85 6.66 12.90 -7.66
CA PRO A 85 5.44 12.98 -6.87
C PRO A 85 5.15 14.44 -6.52
N LEU A 86 3.88 14.81 -6.59
CA LEU A 86 3.42 16.17 -6.31
C LEU A 86 3.60 16.49 -4.83
N ILE A 87 3.52 15.47 -3.98
CA ILE A 87 3.79 15.57 -2.57
C ILE A 87 5.07 14.80 -2.27
N GLN A 88 6.16 15.51 -1.97
CA GLN A 88 7.40 14.91 -1.48
C GLN A 88 7.20 14.39 -0.06
N HIS A 89 6.56 13.24 0.10
CA HIS A 89 6.53 12.56 1.39
C HIS A 89 7.84 11.79 1.57
N GLY A 90 8.88 12.47 2.04
CA GLY A 90 10.02 11.80 2.67
C GLY A 90 9.64 11.30 4.07
N ILE A 91 8.76 10.30 4.20
CA ILE A 91 8.23 9.94 5.53
C ILE A 91 7.98 8.42 5.64
N HIS A 92 9.02 7.71 6.06
CA HIS A 92 8.90 6.62 7.05
C HIS A 92 8.56 7.15 8.46
N ALA A 93 8.30 8.46 8.63
CA ALA A 93 8.23 9.13 9.92
C ALA A 93 6.81 9.46 10.47
N SER A 94 5.71 8.94 9.93
CA SER A 94 4.37 9.23 10.49
C SER A 94 3.35 8.09 10.50
N VAL A 95 3.78 6.81 10.43
CA VAL A 95 2.94 5.70 10.95
C VAL A 95 3.33 5.35 12.40
N LEU A 96 3.85 6.33 13.14
CA LEU A 96 3.60 6.41 14.58
C LEU A 96 2.26 7.12 14.89
N ALA A 97 1.57 7.69 13.90
CA ALA A 97 0.35 8.49 14.13
C ALA A 97 -0.98 7.78 13.82
N ALA A 98 -0.98 6.58 13.20
CA ALA A 98 -2.22 5.92 12.78
C ALA A 98 -2.63 4.68 13.61
N THR A 99 -1.93 4.35 14.69
CA THR A 99 -2.49 3.50 15.76
C THR A 99 -3.44 4.28 16.69
N GLY A 100 -3.50 5.62 16.56
CA GLY A 100 -4.26 6.49 17.44
C GLY A 100 -5.77 6.57 17.18
N ILE A 101 -6.25 6.33 15.95
CA ILE A 101 -7.69 6.52 15.65
C ILE A 101 -8.48 5.22 15.83
N ALA A 102 -7.92 4.06 15.49
CA ALA A 102 -8.62 2.79 15.66
C ALA A 102 -8.65 2.29 17.12
N ILE A 103 -7.60 2.51 17.91
CA ILE A 103 -7.54 2.04 19.31
C ILE A 103 -8.44 2.88 20.24
N VAL A 104 -8.58 4.19 19.99
CA VAL A 104 -9.39 5.07 20.85
C VAL A 104 -10.88 4.70 20.80
N ILE A 105 -11.41 4.32 19.63
CA ILE A 105 -12.82 3.93 19.50
C ILE A 105 -13.09 2.62 20.27
N SER A 106 -12.19 1.64 20.22
CA SER A 106 -12.38 0.35 20.90
C SER A 106 -12.36 0.45 22.42
N LYS A 107 -11.56 1.36 23.00
CA LYS A 107 -11.53 1.56 24.46
C LYS A 107 -12.79 2.26 24.97
N ALA A 108 -13.25 3.31 24.29
CA ALA A 108 -14.44 4.05 24.68
C ALA A 108 -15.70 3.17 24.68
N VAL A 109 -15.85 2.29 23.68
CA VAL A 109 -16.99 1.35 23.61
C VAL A 109 -16.96 0.33 24.76
N ASN A 110 -15.79 -0.13 25.18
CA ASN A 110 -15.67 -1.12 26.26
C ASN A 110 -15.92 -0.50 27.66
N GLU A 111 -15.51 0.74 27.89
CA GLU A 111 -15.79 1.45 29.15
C GLU A 111 -17.28 1.79 29.29
N LEU A 112 -17.94 2.17 28.20
CA LEU A 112 -19.40 2.36 28.18
C LEU A 112 -20.17 1.06 28.46
N ALA A 113 -19.70 -0.08 27.93
CA ALA A 113 -20.33 -1.37 28.18
C ALA A 113 -20.26 -1.79 29.66
N LEU A 114 -19.16 -1.47 30.35
CA LEU A 114 -18.96 -1.77 31.78
C LEU A 114 -19.76 -0.86 32.73
N LEU A 115 -20.16 0.33 32.30
CA LEU A 115 -20.99 1.25 33.08
C LEU A 115 -22.49 0.96 32.97
N THR A 116 -22.88 0.14 31.98
CA THR A 116 -24.28 -0.24 31.71
C THR A 116 -24.64 -1.68 32.13
N SER A 117 -23.69 -2.41 32.73
CA SER A 117 -23.84 -3.75 33.30
C SER A 117 -23.80 -3.73 34.82
#